data_AF-A0A178BBN4-F1
#
_entry.id   AF-A0A178BBN4-F1
#
_cell.length_a   1.000
_cell.length_b   1.000
_cell.length_c   1.000
_cell.angle_alpha   90.00
_cell.angle_beta   90.00
_cell.angle_gamma   90.00
#
_symmetry.space_group_name_H-M   'P 1'
#
loop_
_entity.id
_entity.type
_entity.pdbx_description
1 polymer ?
#
loop_
_entity_poly.entity_id
_entity_poly.type
_entity_poly.pdbx_seq_one_letter_code
_entity_poly.pdbx_strand_id
1 'polypeptide(L)'
;MSLVNLAHVCSHMQNASKARLGLTSIPVTKMHVKIALGLQREGFLSSVTLGGPTPPKPFLLQTQQGPDEADELARTLKRQPWLAYSTEYTQGGVVKSLTETRLGQEQVHEVNVPENAARRRLWLGLKYWQNEPVLKHMQLISKPTRRIWLTSEDLAKIIRTRASSYVQGLTHPGECMFITTDRGILEARECVERRLGGMALFRVWG
;
A
#
# COMPACT_ATOMS: atom_id res chain seq x y z
N MET A 1 5.66 -18.20 -5.87
CA MET A 1 4.53 -17.27 -5.64
C MET A 1 3.24 -18.06 -5.74
N SER A 2 2.48 -18.18 -4.65
CA SER A 2 1.25 -18.99 -4.65
C SER A 2 0.06 -18.14 -5.05
N LEU A 3 -0.50 -18.39 -6.24
CA LEU A 3 -1.77 -17.80 -6.67
C LEU A 3 -2.94 -18.23 -5.76
N VAL A 4 -2.79 -19.32 -5.00
CA VAL A 4 -3.78 -19.78 -4.00
C VAL A 4 -3.86 -18.76 -2.87
N ASN A 5 -2.70 -18.32 -2.34
CA ASN A 5 -2.65 -17.32 -1.28
C ASN A 5 -3.21 -15.98 -1.75
N LEU A 6 -2.94 -15.61 -3.01
CA LEU A 6 -3.54 -14.42 -3.60
C LEU A 6 -5.07 -14.52 -3.69
N ALA A 7 -5.61 -15.69 -4.07
CA ALA A 7 -7.05 -15.92 -4.08
C ALA A 7 -7.68 -15.71 -2.68
N HIS A 8 -7.04 -16.25 -1.63
CA HIS A 8 -7.48 -16.02 -0.26
C HIS A 8 -7.44 -14.54 0.13
N VAL A 9 -6.39 -13.81 -0.24
CA VAL A 9 -6.30 -12.37 -0.01
C VAL A 9 -7.42 -11.62 -0.74
N CYS A 10 -7.69 -11.93 -2.01
CA CYS A 10 -8.77 -11.29 -2.78
C CYS A 10 -10.15 -11.50 -2.13
N SER A 11 -10.44 -12.72 -1.67
CA SER A 11 -11.68 -13.02 -0.96
C SER A 11 -11.74 -12.33 0.40
N HIS A 12 -10.64 -12.32 1.15
CA HIS A 12 -10.55 -11.65 2.44
C HIS A 12 -10.77 -10.14 2.33
N MET A 13 -10.17 -9.47 1.34
CA MET A 13 -10.35 -8.03 1.09
C MET A 13 -11.81 -7.69 0.77
N GLN A 14 -12.48 -8.50 -0.04
CA GLN A 14 -13.90 -8.31 -0.34
C GLN A 14 -14.78 -8.52 0.89
N ASN A 15 -14.50 -9.54 1.71
CA ASN A 15 -15.25 -9.79 2.93
C ASN A 15 -15.06 -8.67 3.96
N ALA A 16 -13.82 -8.20 4.14
CA ALA A 16 -13.51 -7.06 5.03
C ALA A 16 -14.21 -5.78 4.57
N SER A 17 -14.23 -5.53 3.25
CA SER A 17 -14.90 -4.37 2.66
C SER A 17 -16.42 -4.43 2.85
N LYS A 18 -17.03 -5.60 2.63
CA LYS A 18 -18.46 -5.85 2.88
C LYS A 18 -18.83 -5.68 4.36
N ALA A 19 -17.96 -6.14 5.26
CA ALA A 19 -18.12 -6.02 6.72
C ALA A 19 -17.84 -4.60 7.25
N ARG A 20 -17.49 -3.63 6.40
CA ARG A 20 -17.22 -2.23 6.78
C ARG A 20 -16.09 -2.06 7.81
N LEU A 21 -15.07 -2.92 7.73
CA LEU A 21 -13.90 -2.80 8.59
C LEU A 21 -13.01 -1.63 8.14
N GLY A 22 -12.63 -0.72 9.03
CA GLY A 22 -11.69 0.35 8.68
C GLY A 22 -10.28 -0.14 8.36
N LEU A 23 -9.90 -1.29 8.92
CA LEU A 23 -8.53 -1.80 8.87
C LEU A 23 -8.57 -3.33 8.84
N THR A 24 -7.70 -3.93 8.03
CA THR A 24 -7.61 -5.39 7.91
C THR A 24 -6.17 -5.87 7.78
N SER A 25 -5.90 -7.15 8.06
CA SER A 25 -4.55 -7.71 8.02
C SER A 25 -4.43 -8.85 7.01
N ILE A 26 -3.32 -8.91 6.28
CA ILE A 26 -2.98 -10.02 5.38
C ILE A 26 -1.60 -10.60 5.70
N PRO A 27 -1.32 -11.88 5.37
CA PRO A 27 0.03 -12.44 5.54
C PRO A 27 1.07 -11.69 4.71
N VAL A 28 2.25 -11.46 5.27
CA VAL A 28 3.32 -10.71 4.59
C VAL A 28 4.02 -11.60 3.59
N THR A 29 4.00 -11.21 2.32
CA THR A 29 4.87 -11.76 1.28
C THR A 29 5.33 -10.64 0.36
N LYS A 30 6.47 -10.80 -0.32
CA LYS A 30 6.95 -9.81 -1.30
C LYS A 30 5.90 -9.47 -2.36
N MET A 31 5.11 -10.48 -2.78
CA MET A 31 4.03 -10.29 -3.74
C MET A 31 2.87 -9.47 -3.16
N HIS A 32 2.42 -9.79 -1.94
CA HIS A 32 1.33 -9.07 -1.29
C HIS A 32 1.70 -7.61 -1.01
N VAL A 33 2.94 -7.34 -0.61
CA VAL A 33 3.42 -5.96 -0.40
C VAL A 33 3.36 -5.18 -1.71
N LYS A 34 3.87 -5.73 -2.81
CA LYS A 34 3.82 -5.07 -4.13
C LYS A 34 2.38 -4.82 -4.60
N ILE A 35 1.48 -5.77 -4.38
CA ILE A 35 0.05 -5.62 -4.69
C ILE A 35 -0.59 -4.53 -3.83
N ALA A 36 -0.36 -4.54 -2.52
CA ALA A 36 -0.90 -3.55 -1.60
C ALA A 36 -0.42 -2.14 -1.95
N LEU A 37 0.87 -1.98 -2.28
CA LEU A 37 1.43 -0.71 -2.75
C LEU A 37 0.81 -0.27 -4.08
N GLY A 38 0.60 -1.20 -5.03
CA GLY A 38 -0.12 -0.91 -6.27
C GLY A 38 -1.55 -0.43 -6.01
N LEU A 39 -2.29 -1.13 -5.15
CA LEU A 39 -3.65 -0.74 -4.75
C LEU A 39 -3.69 0.61 -4.02
N GLN A 40 -2.67 0.94 -3.22
CA GLN A 40 -2.55 2.24 -2.56
C GLN A 40 -2.30 3.34 -3.59
N ARG A 41 -1.41 3.10 -4.57
CA ARG A 41 -1.10 4.06 -5.64
C ARG A 41 -2.30 4.36 -6.54
N GLU A 42 -3.08 3.33 -6.90
CA GLU A 42 -4.35 3.50 -7.64
C GLU A 42 -5.51 4.00 -6.75
N GLY A 43 -5.26 4.23 -5.45
CA GLY A 43 -6.23 4.86 -4.55
C GLY A 43 -7.27 3.94 -3.91
N PHE A 44 -7.23 2.62 -4.12
CA PHE A 44 -8.14 1.66 -3.47
C PHE A 44 -7.90 1.49 -1.97
N LEU A 45 -6.65 1.62 -1.52
CA LEU A 45 -6.26 1.53 -0.11
C LEU A 45 -5.86 2.89 0.46
N SER A 46 -6.12 3.09 1.75
CA SER A 46 -5.72 4.30 2.49
C SER A 46 -4.27 4.23 2.95
N SER A 47 -3.87 3.09 3.52
CA SER A 47 -2.56 2.90 4.11
C SER A 47 -2.11 1.45 3.97
N VAL A 48 -0.80 1.26 3.94
CA VAL A 48 -0.14 -0.05 3.94
C VAL A 48 0.97 0.01 4.97
N THR A 49 0.83 -0.75 6.06
CA THR A 49 1.74 -0.69 7.20
C THR A 49 2.19 -2.10 7.59
N LEU A 50 3.50 -2.30 7.73
CA LEU A 50 4.03 -3.55 8.26
C LEU A 50 3.93 -3.53 9.79
N GLY A 51 3.45 -4.61 10.40
CA GLY A 51 3.35 -4.72 11.85
C GLY A 51 3.28 -6.15 12.35
N GLY A 52 2.98 -6.30 13.65
CA GLY A 52 2.74 -7.58 14.29
C GLY A 52 1.31 -8.12 14.08
N PRO A 53 0.91 -9.13 14.87
CA PRO A 53 -0.44 -9.69 14.85
C PRO A 53 -1.50 -8.74 15.43
N THR A 54 -1.07 -7.73 16.19
CA THR A 54 -1.92 -6.66 16.72
C THR A 54 -1.97 -5.48 15.75
N PRO A 55 -3.14 -4.82 15.60
CA PRO A 55 -3.27 -3.68 14.71
C PRO A 55 -2.40 -2.52 15.17
N PRO A 56 -1.79 -1.76 14.25
CA PRO A 56 -1.12 -0.51 14.60
C PRO A 56 -2.14 0.46 15.19
N LYS A 57 -1.71 1.35 16.08
CA LYS A 57 -2.61 2.37 16.61
C LYS A 57 -3.11 3.24 15.46
N PRO A 58 -4.44 3.38 15.28
CA PRO A 58 -5.01 4.30 14.31
C PRO A 58 -4.45 5.71 14.51
N PHE A 59 -4.31 6.48 13.44
CA PHE A 59 -3.78 7.86 13.49
C PHE A 59 -4.46 8.73 14.55
N LEU A 60 -5.78 8.56 14.74
CA LEU A 60 -6.57 9.29 15.74
C LEU A 60 -6.17 9.00 17.21
N LEU A 61 -5.53 7.85 17.47
CA LEU A 61 -5.07 7.44 18.80
C LEU A 61 -3.55 7.61 18.94
N GLN A 62 -2.88 8.16 17.93
CA GLN A 62 -1.47 8.50 18.01
C GLN A 62 -1.34 9.82 18.75
N THR A 63 -0.32 9.92 19.61
CA THR A 63 0.03 11.19 20.24
C THR A 63 0.39 12.18 19.13
N GLN A 64 -0.28 13.33 19.12
CA GLN A 64 0.03 14.44 18.24
C GLN A 64 0.61 15.56 19.09
N GLN A 65 1.52 16.32 18.49
CA GLN A 65 2.00 17.56 19.10
C GLN A 65 0.84 18.54 19.23
N GLY A 66 0.78 19.24 20.36
CA GLY A 66 -0.22 20.28 20.58
C GLY A 66 -0.02 21.46 19.61
N PRO A 67 -1.06 22.29 19.36
CA PRO A 67 -0.92 23.47 18.51
C PRO A 67 0.14 24.45 19.03
N ASP A 68 0.22 24.61 20.36
CA ASP A 68 1.22 25.49 21.00
C ASP A 68 2.65 24.97 20.80
N GLU A 69 2.87 23.66 20.96
CA GLU A 69 4.16 23.01 20.73
C GLU A 69 4.61 23.17 19.26
N ALA A 70 3.67 23.03 18.32
CA ALA A 70 3.93 23.22 16.90
C ALA A 70 4.31 24.67 16.56
N ASP A 71 3.66 25.66 17.18
CA ASP A 71 3.96 27.08 17.01
C ASP A 71 5.34 27.44 17.57
N GLU A 72 5.72 26.90 18.72
CA GLU A 72 7.04 27.08 19.31
C GLU A 72 8.15 26.46 18.43
N LEU A 73 7.90 25.26 17.92
CA LEU A 73 8.79 24.58 16.97
C LEU A 73 8.97 25.44 15.71
N ALA A 74 7.88 25.95 15.13
CA ALA A 74 7.92 26.81 13.94
C ALA A 74 8.69 28.11 14.18
N ARG A 75 8.50 28.77 15.34
CA ARG A 75 9.26 29.97 15.71
C ARG A 75 10.76 29.66 15.87
N THR A 76 11.08 28.52 16.47
CA THR A 76 12.46 28.07 16.67
C THR A 76 13.15 27.79 15.34
N LEU A 77 12.51 27.04 14.45
CA LEU A 77 13.02 26.75 13.11
C LEU A 77 13.14 28.03 12.26
N LYS A 78 12.22 28.97 12.38
CA LYS A 78 12.32 30.27 11.69
C LYS A 78 13.55 31.07 12.12
N ARG A 79 13.89 31.04 13.41
CA ARG A 79 15.07 31.72 13.97
C ARG A 79 16.37 30.96 13.67
N GLN A 80 16.32 29.64 13.71
CA GLN A 80 17.46 28.74 13.57
C GLN A 80 17.15 27.65 12.54
N PRO A 81 17.12 28.01 11.24
CA PRO A 81 16.74 27.06 10.19
C PRO A 81 17.65 25.84 10.10
N TRP A 82 18.91 25.98 10.50
CA TRP A 82 19.89 24.90 10.49
C TRP A 82 19.52 23.72 11.40
N LEU A 83 18.67 23.92 12.42
CA LEU A 83 18.21 22.85 13.29
C LEU A 83 17.30 21.83 12.57
N ALA A 84 16.67 22.21 11.47
CA ALA A 84 15.84 21.31 10.67
C ALA A 84 16.64 20.17 10.01
N TYR A 85 17.95 20.35 9.84
CA TYR A 85 18.82 19.33 9.27
C TYR A 85 19.41 18.46 10.38
N SER A 86 19.39 17.14 10.18
CA SER A 86 20.01 16.20 11.12
C SER A 86 21.52 16.45 11.18
N THR A 87 21.94 17.16 12.21
CA THR A 87 23.34 17.48 12.45
C THR A 87 23.81 16.64 13.62
N GLU A 88 24.65 15.66 13.31
CA GLU A 88 25.23 14.78 14.30
C GLU A 88 26.54 15.39 14.82
N TYR A 89 26.79 15.25 16.12
CA TYR A 89 28.06 15.60 16.72
C TYR A 89 28.50 14.52 17.71
N THR A 90 29.81 14.33 17.82
CA THR A 90 30.38 13.35 18.75
C THR A 90 30.78 14.05 20.03
N GLN A 91 30.23 13.60 21.17
CA GLN A 91 30.63 14.07 22.49
C GLN A 91 30.95 12.87 23.37
N GLY A 92 32.23 12.70 23.72
CA GLY A 92 32.67 11.57 24.55
C GLY A 92 32.49 10.19 23.92
N GLY A 93 32.61 10.09 22.58
CA GLY A 93 32.46 8.83 21.84
C GLY A 93 31.01 8.42 21.51
N VAL A 94 30.02 9.19 21.96
CA VAL A 94 28.60 8.98 21.62
C VAL A 94 28.19 9.97 20.54
N VAL A 95 27.54 9.47 19.47
CA VAL A 95 26.93 10.30 18.42
C VAL A 95 25.59 10.81 18.93
N LYS A 96 25.42 12.13 18.98
CA LYS A 96 24.17 12.79 19.38
C LYS A 96 23.65 13.67 18.24
N SER A 97 22.33 13.70 18.09
CA SER A 97 21.64 14.62 17.19
C SER A 97 21.46 15.98 17.86
N LEU A 98 22.02 17.04 17.26
CA LEU A 98 21.82 18.42 17.71
C LEU A 98 20.35 18.81 17.66
N THR A 99 19.64 18.31 16.64
CA THR A 99 18.21 18.53 16.42
C THR A 99 17.38 18.01 17.58
N GLU A 100 17.56 16.74 17.97
CA GLU A 100 16.81 16.12 19.07
C GLU A 100 17.06 16.82 20.41
N THR A 101 18.29 17.29 20.63
CA THR A 101 18.68 17.97 21.86
C THR A 101 17.99 19.35 21.99
N ARG A 102 17.76 20.03 20.86
CA ARG A 102 17.25 21.41 20.83
C ARG A 102 15.74 21.50 20.59
N LEU A 103 15.20 20.63 19.75
CA LEU A 103 13.78 20.61 19.37
C LEU A 103 12.97 19.54 20.12
N GLY A 104 13.65 18.67 20.88
CA GLY A 104 13.04 17.48 21.47
C GLY A 104 13.02 16.30 20.50
N GLN A 105 12.63 15.13 20.99
CA GLN A 105 12.45 13.95 20.16
C GLN A 105 11.18 14.10 19.32
N GLU A 106 11.30 13.85 18.02
CA GLU A 106 10.15 13.78 17.14
C GLU A 106 9.22 12.66 17.61
N GLN A 107 7.92 12.96 17.74
CA GLN A 107 6.91 11.96 18.09
C GLN A 107 6.65 11.06 16.88
N VAL A 108 7.59 10.17 16.58
CA VAL A 108 7.43 9.16 15.54
C VAL A 108 6.64 7.99 16.12
N HIS A 109 5.48 7.70 15.54
CA HIS A 109 4.75 6.48 15.90
C HIS A 109 5.48 5.25 15.36
N GLU A 110 6.34 4.66 16.18
CA GLU A 110 7.02 3.43 15.84
C GLU A 110 6.04 2.24 15.89
N VAL A 111 5.87 1.58 14.75
CA VAL A 111 5.10 0.34 14.69
C VAL A 111 6.04 -0.80 15.06
N ASN A 112 5.75 -1.49 16.16
CA ASN A 112 6.52 -2.67 16.55
C ASN A 112 6.38 -3.78 15.49
N VAL A 113 7.44 -4.02 14.75
CA VAL A 113 7.55 -5.12 13.79
C VAL A 113 8.29 -6.27 14.44
N PRO A 114 7.64 -7.43 14.66
CA PRO A 114 8.32 -8.58 15.25
C PRO A 114 9.52 -9.04 14.41
N GLU A 115 10.61 -9.41 15.08
CA GLU A 115 11.78 -10.00 14.42
C GLU A 115 11.40 -11.28 13.66
N ASN A 116 10.57 -12.13 14.27
CA ASN A 116 10.09 -13.35 13.63
C ASN A 116 9.14 -13.04 12.46
N ALA A 117 9.56 -13.42 11.25
CA ALA A 117 8.80 -13.24 10.02
C ALA A 117 7.40 -13.87 10.04
N ALA A 118 7.20 -14.99 10.74
CA ALA A 118 5.91 -15.66 10.84
C ALA A 118 4.87 -14.86 11.64
N ARG A 119 5.32 -13.99 12.55
CA ARG A 119 4.44 -13.12 13.34
C ARG A 119 4.10 -11.80 12.64
N ARG A 120 4.78 -11.48 11.53
CA ARG A 120 4.55 -10.23 10.80
C ARG A 120 3.26 -10.29 10.00
N ARG A 121 2.48 -9.21 10.04
CA ARG A 121 1.29 -9.01 9.22
C ARG A 121 1.39 -7.69 8.46
N LEU A 122 0.74 -7.65 7.29
CA LEU A 122 0.59 -6.42 6.53
C LEU A 122 -0.80 -5.87 6.83
N TRP A 123 -0.83 -4.72 7.49
CA TRP A 123 -2.04 -4.00 7.84
C TRP A 123 -2.42 -3.05 6.71
N LEU A 124 -3.68 -3.12 6.30
CA LEU A 124 -4.24 -2.41 5.16
C LEU A 124 -5.40 -1.53 5.65
N GLY A 125 -5.34 -0.24 5.37
CA GLY A 125 -6.45 0.68 5.61
C GLY A 125 -7.46 0.62 4.46
N LEU A 126 -8.70 0.26 4.75
CA LEU A 126 -9.79 0.20 3.77
C LEU A 126 -10.45 1.58 3.65
N LYS A 127 -10.88 1.93 2.43
CA LYS A 127 -11.54 3.21 2.14
C LYS A 127 -13.04 3.03 1.94
N TYR A 128 -13.79 4.01 2.43
CA TYR A 128 -15.23 4.12 2.27
C TYR A 128 -15.59 5.55 1.87
N TRP A 129 -16.46 5.69 0.89
CA TRP A 129 -16.94 6.97 0.39
C TRP A 129 -18.45 6.92 0.20
N GLN A 130 -19.19 7.93 0.65
CA GLN A 130 -20.67 7.98 0.57
C GLN A 130 -21.35 6.69 1.04
N ASN A 131 -20.92 6.13 2.17
CA ASN A 131 -21.39 4.85 2.70
C ASN A 131 -21.19 3.65 1.76
N GLU A 132 -20.28 3.70 0.79
CA GLU A 132 -19.90 2.59 -0.09
C GLU A 132 -18.40 2.25 0.05
N PRO A 133 -17.99 0.97 -0.07
CA PRO A 133 -16.56 0.63 -0.10
C PRO A 133 -15.96 1.08 -1.42
N VAL A 134 -14.75 1.65 -1.40
CA VAL A 134 -14.00 1.97 -2.63
C VAL A 134 -13.51 0.70 -3.32
N LEU A 135 -13.21 -0.34 -2.55
CA LEU A 135 -12.85 -1.67 -3.05
C LEU A 135 -14.05 -2.61 -2.82
N LYS A 136 -14.94 -2.73 -3.81
CA LYS A 136 -16.11 -3.64 -3.72
C LYS A 136 -15.79 -5.03 -4.24
N HIS A 137 -15.10 -5.09 -5.37
CA HIS A 137 -14.82 -6.32 -6.09
C HIS A 137 -13.33 -6.49 -6.32
N MET A 138 -12.82 -7.68 -6.05
CA MET A 138 -11.43 -8.05 -6.31
C MET A 138 -11.38 -9.47 -6.84
N GLN A 139 -11.36 -9.60 -8.18
CA GLN A 139 -11.50 -10.89 -8.84
C GLN A 139 -10.19 -11.36 -9.46
N LEU A 140 -9.81 -12.59 -9.13
CA LEU A 140 -8.63 -13.23 -9.69
C LEU A 140 -8.82 -13.54 -11.18
N ILE A 141 -7.83 -13.20 -12.01
CA ILE A 141 -7.81 -13.52 -13.44
C ILE A 141 -7.04 -14.82 -13.66
N SER A 142 -5.75 -14.85 -13.30
CA SER A 142 -4.96 -16.08 -13.34
C SER A 142 -5.23 -16.92 -12.09
N LYS A 143 -5.88 -18.07 -12.29
CA LYS A 143 -6.11 -19.05 -11.24
C LYS A 143 -4.89 -19.98 -11.12
N PRO A 144 -4.68 -20.65 -9.97
CA PRO A 144 -3.62 -21.66 -9.81
C PRO A 144 -3.66 -22.74 -10.90
N THR A 145 -4.88 -23.16 -11.28
CA THR A 145 -5.13 -24.16 -12.33
C THR A 145 -4.91 -23.64 -13.75
N ARG A 146 -5.09 -22.33 -13.98
CA ARG A 146 -4.95 -21.72 -15.30
C ARG A 146 -4.39 -20.31 -15.20
N ARG A 147 -3.13 -20.17 -15.59
CA ARG A 147 -2.41 -18.89 -15.65
C ARG A 147 -2.59 -18.26 -17.02
N ILE A 148 -2.89 -16.97 -17.06
CA ILE A 148 -3.15 -16.22 -18.29
C ILE A 148 -2.06 -15.17 -18.45
N TRP A 149 -1.33 -15.27 -19.56
CA TRP A 149 -0.29 -14.34 -19.96
C TRP A 149 -0.83 -13.45 -21.08
N LEU A 150 -0.57 -12.15 -20.99
CA LEU A 150 -1.05 -11.15 -21.94
C LEU A 150 0.13 -10.35 -22.48
N THR A 151 0.10 -10.08 -23.78
CA THR A 151 1.03 -9.16 -24.44
C THR A 151 0.62 -7.71 -24.23
N SER A 152 1.50 -6.76 -24.51
CA SER A 152 1.16 -5.32 -24.47
C SER A 152 0.02 -4.96 -25.44
N GLU A 153 -0.05 -5.62 -26.59
CA GLU A 153 -1.14 -5.45 -27.56
C GLU A 153 -2.49 -5.99 -27.05
N ASP A 154 -2.48 -7.13 -26.35
CA ASP A 154 -3.67 -7.68 -25.72
C ASP A 154 -4.19 -6.75 -24.62
N LEU A 155 -3.28 -6.23 -23.79
CA LEU A 155 -3.61 -5.26 -22.75
C LEU A 155 -4.20 -3.97 -23.36
N ALA A 156 -3.66 -3.50 -24.48
CA ALA A 156 -4.20 -2.32 -25.18
C ALA A 156 -5.63 -2.53 -25.68
N LYS A 157 -5.98 -3.75 -26.14
CA LYS A 157 -7.36 -4.11 -26.49
C LYS A 157 -8.26 -4.13 -25.25
N ILE A 158 -7.80 -4.78 -24.16
CA ILE A 158 -8.56 -4.95 -22.91
C ILE A 158 -8.90 -3.61 -22.25
N ILE A 159 -7.95 -2.68 -22.19
CA ILE A 159 -8.17 -1.33 -21.63
C ILE A 159 -9.20 -0.54 -22.43
N ARG A 160 -9.26 -0.75 -23.75
CA ARG A 160 -10.27 -0.15 -24.64
C ARG A 160 -11.58 -0.95 -24.67
N THR A 161 -11.84 -1.71 -23.61
CA THR A 161 -13.08 -2.50 -23.41
C THR A 161 -13.27 -3.62 -24.45
N ARG A 162 -12.25 -3.97 -25.23
CA ARG A 162 -12.31 -5.10 -26.17
C ARG A 162 -11.77 -6.34 -25.49
N ALA A 163 -12.46 -7.46 -25.62
CA ALA A 163 -11.94 -8.73 -25.14
C ALA A 163 -10.68 -9.12 -25.94
N SER A 164 -9.68 -9.68 -25.26
CA SER A 164 -8.54 -10.32 -25.92
C SER A 164 -8.18 -11.62 -25.19
N SER A 165 -7.77 -12.62 -25.96
CA SER A 165 -7.43 -13.96 -25.46
C SER A 165 -8.57 -14.58 -24.65
N TYR A 166 -8.47 -14.58 -23.32
CA TYR A 166 -9.48 -15.15 -22.40
C TYR A 166 -9.96 -14.14 -21.35
N VAL A 167 -9.63 -12.85 -21.54
CA VAL A 167 -9.91 -11.78 -20.58
C VAL A 167 -10.85 -10.78 -21.24
N GLN A 168 -11.99 -10.55 -20.60
CA GLN A 168 -12.94 -9.51 -21.01
C GLN A 168 -12.30 -8.12 -20.88
N GLY A 169 -12.74 -7.19 -21.71
CA GLY A 169 -12.33 -5.79 -21.59
C GLY A 169 -12.70 -5.19 -20.23
N LEU A 170 -12.01 -4.13 -19.84
CA LEU A 170 -12.38 -3.34 -18.65
C LEU A 170 -13.66 -2.57 -18.98
N THR A 171 -14.76 -2.91 -18.30
CA THR A 171 -16.09 -2.35 -18.56
C THR A 171 -16.53 -1.37 -17.48
N HIS A 172 -16.00 -1.49 -16.26
CA HIS A 172 -16.42 -0.63 -15.16
C HIS A 172 -15.55 0.65 -15.09
N PRO A 173 -16.14 1.81 -14.80
CA PRO A 173 -15.37 3.01 -14.56
C PRO A 173 -14.49 2.83 -13.32
N GLY A 174 -13.21 3.18 -13.43
CA GLY A 174 -12.24 2.94 -12.36
C GLY A 174 -11.81 1.48 -12.19
N GLU A 175 -12.16 0.57 -13.12
CA GLU A 175 -11.64 -0.79 -13.10
C GLU A 175 -10.15 -0.81 -13.41
N CYS A 176 -9.38 -1.37 -12.47
CA CYS A 176 -7.94 -1.56 -12.61
C CYS A 176 -7.63 -3.05 -12.70
N MET A 177 -6.71 -3.40 -13.60
CA MET A 177 -6.18 -4.76 -13.72
C MET A 177 -4.69 -4.76 -13.41
N PHE A 178 -4.27 -5.64 -12.53
CA PHE A 178 -2.87 -5.74 -12.11
C PHE A 178 -2.16 -6.90 -12.80
N ILE A 179 -1.00 -6.63 -13.38
CA ILE A 179 -0.19 -7.56 -14.15
C ILE A 179 1.15 -7.75 -13.44
N THR A 180 1.61 -8.99 -13.31
CA THR A 180 3.00 -9.26 -12.91
C THR A 180 3.89 -9.28 -14.15
N THR A 181 4.87 -8.39 -14.17
CA THR A 181 5.86 -8.21 -15.23
C THR A 181 7.25 -8.54 -14.68
N ASP A 182 8.26 -8.49 -15.55
CA ASP A 182 9.68 -8.51 -15.20
C ASP A 182 10.09 -7.33 -14.30
N ARG A 183 9.50 -6.15 -14.51
CA ARG A 183 9.80 -4.93 -13.73
C ARG A 183 8.97 -4.77 -12.45
N GLY A 184 8.08 -5.72 -12.15
CA GLY A 184 7.25 -5.71 -10.95
C GLY A 184 5.76 -5.88 -11.25
N ILE A 185 4.93 -5.56 -10.25
CA ILE A 185 3.47 -5.62 -10.39
C ILE A 185 3.01 -4.22 -10.73
N LEU A 186 2.42 -4.07 -11.91
CA LEU A 186 2.00 -2.79 -12.47
C LEU A 186 0.52 -2.88 -12.88
N GLU A 187 -0.11 -1.72 -13.02
CA GLU A 187 -1.46 -1.63 -13.57
C GLU A 187 -1.42 -1.76 -15.10
N ALA A 188 -2.50 -2.26 -15.71
CA ALA A 188 -2.57 -2.59 -17.12
C ALA A 188 -2.23 -1.42 -18.06
N ARG A 189 -2.66 -0.18 -17.77
CA ARG A 189 -2.36 1.04 -18.54
C ARG A 189 -0.89 1.39 -18.45
N GLU A 190 -0.29 1.28 -17.27
CA GLU A 190 1.15 1.46 -17.10
C GLU A 190 1.94 0.40 -17.89
N CYS A 191 1.47 -0.85 -17.93
CA CYS A 191 2.08 -1.89 -18.77
C CYS A 191 2.01 -1.53 -20.26
N VAL A 192 0.87 -1.02 -20.74
CA VAL A 192 0.72 -0.62 -22.15
C VAL A 192 1.61 0.56 -22.50
N GLU A 193 1.67 1.59 -21.64
CA GLU A 193 2.55 2.74 -21.81
C GLU A 193 4.02 2.32 -21.93
N ARG A 194 4.45 1.39 -21.07
CA ARG A 194 5.82 0.86 -21.05
C ARG A 194 6.07 -0.27 -22.04
N ARG A 195 5.08 -0.66 -22.83
CA ARG A 195 5.09 -1.80 -23.77
C ARG A 195 5.52 -3.12 -23.12
N LEU A 196 5.06 -3.36 -21.90
CA LEU A 196 5.33 -4.58 -21.13
C LEU A 196 4.13 -5.53 -21.20
N GLY A 197 4.42 -6.82 -21.31
CA GLY A 197 3.46 -7.91 -21.12
C GLY A 197 3.68 -8.60 -19.77
N GLY A 198 2.81 -9.55 -19.44
CA GLY A 198 2.97 -10.31 -18.20
C GLY A 198 1.78 -11.20 -17.87
N MET A 199 1.81 -11.81 -16.68
CA MET A 199 0.70 -12.62 -16.20
C MET A 199 -0.35 -11.74 -15.52
N ALA A 200 -1.61 -11.87 -15.93
CA ALA A 200 -2.71 -11.12 -15.35
C ALA A 200 -3.09 -11.68 -13.98
N LEU A 201 -2.93 -10.90 -12.92
CA LEU A 201 -3.16 -11.38 -11.55
C LEU A 201 -4.64 -11.32 -11.18
N PHE A 202 -5.17 -10.11 -11.07
CA PHE A 202 -6.54 -9.85 -10.66
C PHE A 202 -7.00 -8.50 -11.23
N ARG A 203 -8.31 -8.28 -11.18
CA ARG A 203 -8.98 -7.01 -11.46
C ARG A 203 -9.70 -6.52 -10.22
N VAL A 204 -9.79 -5.22 -10.05
CA VAL A 204 -10.38 -4.57 -8.89
C VAL A 204 -11.20 -3.37 -9.32
N TRP A 205 -12.36 -3.19 -8.70
CA TRP A 205 -13.22 -2.02 -8.90
C TRP A 205 -14.14 -1.81 -7.69
N GLY A 206 -14.73 -0.61 -7.63
CA GLY A 206 -15.66 -0.18 -6.59
C GLY A 206 -17.11 -0.26 -7.00
#